data_AF-A0A968YG03-F1
#
_entry.id   AF-A0A968YG03-F1
#
_cell.length_a   1.000
_cell.length_b   1.000
_cell.length_c   1.000
_cell.angle_alpha   90.00
_cell.angle_beta   90.00
_cell.angle_gamma   90.00
#
_symmetry.space_group_name_H-M   'P 1'
#
loop_
_entity.id
_entity.type
_entity.pdbx_description
1 polymer ?
#
loop_
_entity_poly.entity_id
_entity_poly.type
_entity_poly.pdbx_seq_one_letter_code
_entity_poly.pdbx_strand_id
1 'polypeptide(L)'
;MGVTAVMNVTNNFQDNILFINTEFSGNNREIASEQVQDVSNCWIPWCTQESSFPSKHLQIIDTSSEKVLWYIWQCAGPDGDHVRYSQNGFQPPAQSNQIPGTSQVDGPRTLVLDQEGNISAQVISTADVEADSVYQVA
;
A
#
# COMPACT_ATOMS: atom_id res chain seq x y z
N MET A 1 11.61 0.46 15.85
CA MET A 1 11.48 0.35 14.38
C MET A 1 10.32 1.24 13.98
N GLY A 2 10.47 2.04 12.93
CA GLY A 2 9.37 2.88 12.45
C GLY A 2 8.19 2.03 11.99
N VAL A 3 7.03 2.64 11.86
CA VAL A 3 5.83 2.01 11.31
C VAL A 3 5.27 2.92 10.25
N THR A 4 4.96 2.35 9.09
CA THR A 4 4.16 3.03 8.07
C THR A 4 2.80 2.38 8.02
N ALA A 5 1.77 3.20 7.90
CA ALA A 5 0.41 2.72 7.71
C ALA A 5 -0.18 3.29 6.42
N VAL A 6 -1.04 2.51 5.78
CA VAL A 6 -1.90 2.93 4.68
C VAL A 6 -3.25 3.29 5.29
N MET A 7 -3.68 4.54 5.12
CA MET A 7 -5.02 4.97 5.53
C MET A 7 -6.01 4.75 4.39
N ASN A 8 -5.63 5.21 3.20
CA ASN A 8 -6.47 5.17 2.01
C ASN A 8 -5.74 4.47 0.86
N VAL A 9 -6.53 3.87 -0.02
CA VAL A 9 -6.06 3.38 -1.31
C VAL A 9 -6.91 4.02 -2.40
N THR A 10 -6.26 4.71 -3.32
CA THR A 10 -6.85 5.29 -4.52
C THR A 10 -6.64 4.33 -5.67
N ASN A 11 -7.73 3.75 -6.16
CA ASN A 11 -7.73 2.89 -7.34
C ASN A 11 -8.16 3.72 -8.56
N ASN A 12 -7.22 4.17 -9.38
CA ASN A 12 -7.53 4.79 -10.67
C ASN A 12 -7.53 3.78 -11.83
N PHE A 13 -7.39 2.47 -11.56
CA PHE A 13 -7.58 1.45 -12.60
C PHE A 13 -9.03 1.40 -13.08
N GLN A 14 -9.21 0.84 -14.27
CA GLN A 14 -10.51 0.59 -14.86
C GLN A 14 -11.23 -0.62 -14.22
N ASP A 15 -10.48 -1.51 -13.57
CA ASP A 15 -11.00 -2.69 -12.91
C ASP A 15 -10.99 -2.54 -11.38
N ASN A 16 -11.84 -3.32 -10.71
CA ASN A 16 -11.80 -3.43 -9.26
C ASN A 16 -10.51 -4.14 -8.82
N ILE A 17 -9.99 -3.73 -7.67
CA ILE A 17 -8.85 -4.40 -7.04
C ILE A 17 -9.23 -4.99 -5.70
N LEU A 18 -8.54 -6.06 -5.30
CA LEU A 18 -8.49 -6.52 -3.93
C LEU A 18 -7.21 -6.00 -3.27
N PHE A 19 -7.40 -5.25 -2.20
CA PHE A 19 -6.36 -4.92 -1.24
C PHE A 19 -6.36 -5.98 -0.14
N ILE A 20 -5.28 -6.76 -0.05
CA ILE A 20 -5.15 -7.86 0.92
C ILE A 20 -3.98 -7.58 1.85
N ASN A 21 -4.21 -7.62 3.15
CA ASN A 21 -3.18 -7.68 4.16
C ASN A 21 -3.03 -9.13 4.63
N THR A 22 -1.88 -9.74 4.32
CA THR A 22 -1.61 -11.15 4.69
C THR A 22 -1.29 -11.33 6.18
N GLU A 23 -0.96 -10.25 6.89
CA GLU A 23 -0.69 -10.28 8.34
C GLU A 23 -1.98 -10.07 9.16
N PHE A 24 -2.91 -9.24 8.66
CA PHE A 24 -4.16 -8.95 9.35
C PHE A 24 -5.32 -8.73 8.37
N SER A 25 -6.15 -9.75 8.20
CA SER A 25 -7.25 -9.75 7.22
C SER A 25 -8.36 -8.73 7.49
N GLY A 26 -8.42 -8.13 8.69
CA GLY A 26 -9.39 -7.08 9.02
C GLY A 26 -9.24 -5.80 8.17
N ASN A 27 -8.07 -5.60 7.55
CA ASN A 27 -7.83 -4.50 6.60
C ASN A 27 -8.19 -4.84 5.15
N ASN A 28 -8.58 -6.07 4.84
CA ASN A 28 -8.85 -6.45 3.45
C ASN A 28 -10.05 -5.66 2.91
N ARG A 29 -9.92 -5.13 1.70
CA ARG A 29 -10.98 -4.39 1.01
C ARG A 29 -11.01 -4.77 -0.45
N GLU A 30 -12.20 -4.88 -1.01
CA GLU A 30 -12.39 -4.69 -2.44
C GLU A 30 -12.56 -3.20 -2.68
N ILE A 31 -11.86 -2.67 -3.69
CA ILE A 31 -11.86 -1.26 -4.03
C ILE A 31 -12.30 -1.16 -5.47
N ALA A 32 -13.45 -0.53 -5.68
CA ALA A 32 -13.99 -0.37 -7.00
C ALA A 32 -13.07 0.49 -7.89
N SER A 33 -13.21 0.30 -9.19
CA SER A 33 -12.61 1.16 -10.22
C SER A 33 -12.91 2.64 -9.97
N GLU A 34 -11.90 3.49 -10.17
CA GLU A 34 -11.98 4.95 -10.01
C GLU A 34 -12.49 5.43 -8.62
N GLN A 35 -12.15 4.71 -7.55
CA GLN A 35 -12.56 5.05 -6.17
C GLN A 35 -11.38 5.21 -5.21
N VAL A 36 -11.64 5.95 -4.13
CA VAL A 36 -10.79 6.03 -2.95
C VAL A 36 -11.48 5.30 -1.80
N GLN A 37 -10.76 4.41 -1.12
CA GLN A 37 -11.32 3.62 -0.01
C GLN A 37 -10.41 3.69 1.21
N ASP A 38 -11.00 3.98 2.37
CA ASP A 38 -10.34 3.80 3.67
C ASP A 38 -10.10 2.30 3.93
N VAL A 39 -8.85 1.96 4.25
CA VAL A 39 -8.40 0.61 4.62
C VAL A 39 -8.12 0.50 6.13
N SER A 40 -8.59 1.48 6.91
CA SER A 40 -8.66 1.47 8.37
C SER A 40 -7.28 1.39 9.04
N ASN A 41 -6.40 2.33 8.68
CA ASN A 41 -5.06 2.47 9.23
C ASN A 41 -4.28 1.14 9.16
N CYS A 42 -4.18 0.57 7.96
CA CYS A 42 -3.54 -0.71 7.70
C CYS A 42 -2.02 -0.59 7.84
N TRP A 43 -1.43 -1.26 8.82
CA TRP A 43 0.02 -1.29 8.99
C TRP A 43 0.65 -2.07 7.84
N ILE A 44 1.72 -1.53 7.26
CA ILE A 44 2.49 -2.27 6.26
C ILE A 44 3.32 -3.33 6.99
N PRO A 45 3.22 -4.63 6.66
CA PRO A 45 3.98 -5.66 7.35
C PRO A 45 5.50 -5.50 7.22
N TRP A 46 6.21 -5.74 8.32
CA TRP A 46 7.66 -5.86 8.30
C TRP A 46 8.10 -7.23 7.79
N CYS A 47 8.93 -7.25 6.75
CA CYS A 47 9.50 -8.48 6.21
C CYS A 47 10.97 -8.33 5.79
N THR A 48 11.87 -8.94 6.56
CA THR A 48 13.33 -8.90 6.32
C THR A 48 13.87 -10.18 5.68
N GLN A 49 13.07 -11.24 5.59
CA GLN A 49 13.50 -12.55 5.09
C GLN A 49 12.37 -13.24 4.30
N GLU A 50 12.75 -13.99 3.28
CA GLU A 50 11.83 -14.65 2.35
C GLU A 50 10.87 -15.63 3.05
N SER A 51 11.36 -16.37 4.05
CA SER A 51 10.57 -17.37 4.75
C SER A 51 9.36 -16.80 5.51
N SER A 52 9.44 -15.52 5.92
CA SER A 52 8.33 -14.82 6.57
C SER A 52 7.38 -14.16 5.58
N PHE A 53 7.81 -13.98 4.33
CA PHE A 53 7.08 -13.21 3.34
C PHE A 53 5.65 -13.70 3.11
N PRO A 54 5.33 -15.01 3.04
CA PRO A 54 3.97 -15.47 2.78
C PRO A 54 2.88 -14.90 3.71
N SER A 55 3.24 -14.44 4.91
CA SER A 55 2.33 -13.83 5.89
C SER A 55 2.70 -12.39 6.28
N LYS A 56 3.67 -11.76 5.60
CA LYS A 56 4.23 -10.45 5.94
C LYS A 56 4.33 -9.52 4.73
N HIS A 57 3.22 -9.33 4.03
CA HIS A 57 3.11 -8.31 2.97
C HIS A 57 1.65 -7.92 2.72
N LEU A 58 1.46 -6.83 2.00
CA LEU A 58 0.20 -6.48 1.35
C LEU A 58 0.23 -6.97 -0.09
N GLN A 59 -0.93 -7.36 -0.62
CA GLN A 59 -1.13 -7.66 -2.04
C GLN A 59 -2.16 -6.70 -2.63
N ILE A 60 -1.89 -6.26 -3.85
CA ILE A 60 -2.87 -5.68 -4.75
C ILE A 60 -3.17 -6.72 -5.83
N ILE A 61 -4.42 -7.12 -5.96
CA ILE A 61 -4.86 -8.12 -6.94
C ILE A 61 -5.89 -7.46 -7.85
N ASP A 62 -5.71 -7.60 -9.16
CA ASP A 62 -6.75 -7.26 -10.13
C ASP A 62 -7.85 -8.33 -10.08
N THR A 63 -9.09 -7.93 -9.81
CA THR A 63 -10.22 -8.87 -9.70
C THR A 63 -10.63 -9.51 -11.02
N SER A 64 -10.37 -8.84 -12.15
CA SER A 64 -10.75 -9.32 -13.47
C SER A 64 -9.85 -10.47 -13.94
N SER A 65 -8.56 -10.39 -13.62
CA SER A 65 -7.54 -11.35 -14.05
C SER A 65 -7.04 -12.28 -12.94
N GLU A 66 -7.46 -12.04 -11.69
CA GLU A 66 -6.97 -12.69 -10.47
C GLU A 66 -5.43 -12.58 -10.30
N LYS A 67 -4.79 -11.66 -11.02
CA LYS A 67 -3.34 -11.49 -11.00
C LYS A 67 -2.93 -10.56 -9.86
N VAL A 68 -1.93 -10.99 -9.08
CA VAL A 68 -1.25 -10.08 -8.14
C VAL A 68 -0.47 -9.05 -8.95
N LEU A 69 -0.88 -7.79 -8.83
CA LEU A 69 -0.21 -6.65 -9.45
C LEU A 69 1.04 -6.27 -8.65
N TRP A 70 0.90 -6.21 -7.32
CA TRP A 70 1.94 -5.70 -6.43
C TRP A 70 1.96 -6.45 -5.10
N TYR A 71 3.16 -6.74 -4.63
CA TYR A 71 3.46 -7.12 -3.27
C TYR A 71 4.14 -5.94 -2.58
N ILE A 72 3.73 -5.58 -1.37
CA ILE A 72 4.23 -4.41 -0.65
C ILE A 72 4.60 -4.79 0.78
N TRP A 73 5.77 -4.39 1.25
CA TRP A 73 6.23 -4.65 2.62
C TRP A 73 7.19 -3.56 3.07
N GLN A 74 7.48 -3.49 4.36
CA GLN A 74 8.55 -2.63 4.87
C GLN A 74 9.75 -3.47 5.31
N CYS A 75 10.96 -2.98 5.04
CA CYS A 75 12.17 -3.62 5.55
C CYS A 75 13.34 -2.65 5.70
N ALA A 76 14.28 -3.04 6.57
CA ALA A 76 15.52 -2.34 6.78
C ALA A 76 16.51 -2.76 5.69
N GLY A 77 17.16 -1.79 5.06
CA GLY A 77 18.17 -2.01 4.05
C GLY A 77 19.42 -1.13 4.27
N PRO A 78 20.47 -1.34 3.46
CA PRO A 78 21.67 -0.49 3.49
C PRO A 78 21.38 0.98 3.11
N ASP A 79 20.25 1.22 2.46
CA ASP A 79 19.68 2.52 2.06
C ASP A 79 18.67 3.09 3.09
N GLY A 80 18.49 2.43 4.24
CA GLY A 80 17.58 2.83 5.31
C GLY A 80 16.32 1.96 5.40
N ASP A 81 15.40 2.38 6.27
CA ASP A 81 14.10 1.73 6.47
C ASP A 81 13.10 2.28 5.44
N HIS A 82 12.63 1.41 4.55
CA HIS A 82 11.74 1.79 3.45
C HIS A 82 10.58 0.82 3.27
N VAL A 83 9.47 1.36 2.79
CA VAL A 83 8.41 0.62 2.12
C VAL A 83 8.89 0.25 0.73
N ARG A 84 8.73 -1.02 0.39
CA ARG A 84 9.23 -1.66 -0.82
C ARG A 84 8.10 -2.37 -1.54
N TYR A 85 8.31 -2.56 -2.83
CA TYR A 85 7.33 -3.22 -3.68
C TYR A 85 7.99 -4.12 -4.72
N SER A 86 7.23 -5.11 -5.21
CA SER A 86 7.62 -5.98 -6.32
C SER A 86 6.40 -6.57 -7.02
N GLN A 87 6.58 -7.03 -8.26
CA GLN A 87 5.57 -7.82 -9.00
C GLN A 87 5.82 -9.34 -8.88
N ASN A 88 7.00 -9.72 -8.38
CA ASN A 88 7.48 -11.10 -8.42
C ASN A 88 7.61 -11.75 -7.03
N GLY A 89 6.99 -11.15 -6.02
CA GLY A 89 7.09 -11.61 -4.63
C GLY A 89 8.28 -11.01 -3.88
N PHE A 90 8.81 -11.74 -2.90
CA PHE A 90 9.88 -11.24 -2.04
C PHE A 90 11.14 -10.94 -2.83
N GLN A 91 11.74 -9.80 -2.53
CA GLN A 91 13.08 -9.46 -2.97
C GLN A 91 13.85 -8.89 -1.76
N PRO A 92 15.12 -9.26 -1.56
CA PRO A 92 15.90 -8.71 -0.46
C PRO A 92 16.05 -7.19 -0.60
N PRO A 93 16.28 -6.45 0.51
CA PRO A 93 16.36 -4.98 0.50
C PRO A 93 17.30 -4.41 -0.58
N ALA A 94 18.46 -5.03 -0.81
CA ALA A 94 19.42 -4.56 -1.81
C ALA A 94 18.97 -4.76 -3.28
N GLN A 95 17.90 -5.51 -3.51
CA GLN A 95 17.39 -5.89 -4.85
C GLN A 95 15.93 -5.49 -5.07
N SER A 96 15.25 -5.02 -4.03
CA SER A 96 13.86 -4.59 -4.09
C SER A 96 13.79 -3.10 -4.35
N ASN A 97 12.75 -2.69 -5.06
CA ASN A 97 12.50 -1.28 -5.30
C ASN A 97 11.80 -0.66 -4.09
N GLN A 98 12.20 0.56 -3.74
CA GLN A 98 11.42 1.41 -2.84
C GLN A 98 10.13 1.83 -3.54
N ILE A 99 9.02 1.89 -2.81
CA ILE A 99 7.77 2.38 -3.40
C ILE A 99 7.96 3.83 -3.89
N PRO A 100 7.56 4.19 -5.12
CA PRO A 100 7.65 5.56 -5.61
C PRO A 100 6.90 6.55 -4.72
N GLY A 101 7.35 7.80 -4.66
CA GLY A 101 6.78 8.84 -3.78
C GLY A 101 7.47 8.85 -2.41
N THR A 102 6.72 8.66 -1.32
CA THR A 102 7.25 8.67 0.05
C THR A 102 7.43 7.25 0.59
N SER A 103 8.62 6.68 0.35
CA SER A 103 9.00 5.33 0.78
C SER A 103 9.44 5.21 2.23
N GLN A 104 9.85 6.31 2.85
CA GLN A 104 10.42 6.31 4.20
C GLN A 104 9.41 5.77 5.22
N VAL A 105 9.94 5.08 6.23
CA VAL A 105 9.12 4.54 7.31
C VAL A 105 8.84 5.60 8.40
N ASP A 106 7.89 6.49 8.15
CA ASP A 106 7.64 7.66 9.02
C ASP A 106 6.17 8.11 9.19
N GLY A 107 5.18 7.29 8.86
CA GLY A 107 3.79 7.57 9.24
C GLY A 107 2.73 7.15 8.22
N PRO A 108 1.55 7.80 8.22
CA PRO A 108 0.42 7.40 7.39
C PRO A 108 0.62 7.80 5.92
N ARG A 109 0.04 7.00 5.01
CA ARG A 109 0.10 7.15 3.55
C ARG A 109 -1.25 6.89 2.90
N THR A 110 -1.43 7.49 1.73
CA THR A 110 -2.35 7.00 0.70
C THR A 110 -1.55 6.19 -0.31
N LEU A 111 -1.98 4.97 -0.63
CA LEU A 111 -1.46 4.25 -1.80
C LEU A 111 -2.26 4.66 -3.02
N VAL A 112 -1.58 5.03 -4.10
CA VAL A 112 -2.21 5.44 -5.35
C VAL A 112 -1.79 4.47 -6.45
N LEU A 113 -2.80 3.90 -7.11
CA LEU A 113 -2.65 3.09 -8.30
C LEU A 113 -3.14 3.92 -9.47
N ASP A 114 -2.28 4.22 -10.44
CA ASP A 114 -2.62 5.06 -11.59
C ASP A 114 -3.17 4.25 -12.78
N GLN A 115 -3.66 4.94 -13.80
CA GLN A 115 -4.22 4.32 -15.00
C GLN A 115 -3.16 3.60 -15.84
N GLU A 116 -1.88 3.92 -15.69
CA GLU A 116 -0.78 3.31 -16.45
C GLU A 116 -0.24 2.01 -15.85
N GLY A 117 -0.75 1.58 -14.70
CA GLY A 117 -0.26 0.35 -14.05
C GLY A 117 0.63 0.59 -12.85
N ASN A 118 1.00 1.83 -12.53
CA ASN A 118 2.01 2.10 -11.51
C ASN A 118 1.39 2.24 -10.12
N ILE A 119 2.25 2.08 -9.12
CA ILE A 119 1.93 2.28 -7.72
C ILE A 119 2.84 3.35 -7.11
N SER A 120 2.28 4.18 -6.24
CA SER A 120 3.03 5.14 -5.43
C SER A 120 2.45 5.30 -4.02
N ALA A 121 3.26 5.78 -3.09
CA ALA A 121 2.84 6.19 -1.75
C ALA A 121 2.91 7.70 -1.62
N GLN A 122 1.84 8.31 -1.14
CA GLN A 122 1.76 9.75 -0.90
C GLN A 122 1.52 10.00 0.59
N VAL A 123 2.19 11.00 1.14
CA VAL A 123 1.85 11.52 2.47
C VAL A 123 0.44 12.12 2.43
N ILE A 124 -0.32 11.88 3.49
CA ILE A 124 -1.63 12.52 3.65
C ILE A 124 -1.35 13.97 4.01
N SER A 125 -1.73 14.90 3.14
CA SER A 125 -1.57 16.31 3.44
C SER A 125 -2.64 16.74 4.45
N THR A 126 -2.32 17.69 5.32
CA THR A 126 -3.30 18.26 6.25
C THR A 126 -4.48 18.92 5.52
N ALA A 127 -4.30 19.34 4.27
CA ALA A 127 -5.37 19.92 3.45
C ALA A 127 -6.41 18.87 2.99
N ASP A 128 -6.01 17.61 2.81
CA ASP A 128 -6.93 16.53 2.41
C ASP A 128 -7.86 16.11 3.56
N VAL A 129 -7.43 16.30 4.80
CA VAL A 129 -8.23 16.00 6.01
C VAL A 129 -9.31 17.07 6.27
N GLU A 130 -9.05 18.33 5.91
CA GLU A 130 -10.01 19.42 6.12
C GLU A 130 -11.14 19.41 5.08
N ALA A 131 -10.89 18.97 3.85
CA ALA A 131 -11.90 18.90 2.79
C ALA A 131 -13.09 17.96 3.13
N ASP A 132 -12.85 16.90 3.90
CA ASP A 132 -13.89 15.95 4.31
C ASP A 132 -14.70 16.43 5.53
N SER A 133 -14.15 17.35 6.32
CA SER A 133 -14.81 17.92 7.51
C SER A 133 -15.81 19.04 7.18
N VAL A 134 -15.73 19.63 5.99
CA VAL A 134 -16.61 20.74 5.56
C VAL A 134 -17.94 20.23 4.97
N TYR A 135 -18.01 18.96 4.55
CA TYR A 135 -19.22 18.38 3.94
C TYR A 135 -20.14 17.61 4.92
N GLN A 136 -19.81 17.52 6.21
CA GLN A 136 -20.65 16.84 7.21
C GLN A 136 -21.48 17.78 8.11
N VAL A 137 -21.78 18.99 7.67
CA VAL A 137 -22.75 19.86 8.35
C VAL A 137 -23.88 20.23 7.40
N ALA A 138 -24.90 19.36 7.34
CA ALA A 138 -26.24 19.67 6.86
C ALA A 138 -27.26 19.17 7.90
#